data_AF-A0A7V1F8D5-F1
#
_entry.id   AF-A0A7V1F8D5-F1
#
_cell.length_a   1.000
_cell.length_b   1.000
_cell.length_c   1.000
_cell.angle_alpha   90.00
_cell.angle_beta   90.00
_cell.angle_gamma   90.00
#
_symmetry.space_group_name_H-M   'P 1'
#
loop_
_entity.id
_entity.type
_entity.pdbx_description
1 polymer ?
#
loop_
_entity_poly.entity_id
_entity_poly.type
_entity_poly.pdbx_seq_one_letter_code
_entity_poly.pdbx_strand_id
1 'polypeptide(L)' 'MGTTLAEIKTKGWVALVKELGYSGATKFILLYETGEGDYAKVRKEIFKDITIDDIIKEIKKG' A
#
# COMPACT_ATOMS: atom_id res chain seq x y z
N MET A 1 -3.11 32.47 -0.91
CA MET A 1 -2.54 31.29 -1.60
C MET A 1 -3.39 30.10 -1.25
N GLY A 2 -3.97 29.41 -2.24
CA GLY A 2 -4.79 28.22 -2.02
C GLY A 2 -3.93 27.01 -1.64
N THR A 3 -4.53 26.01 -1.01
CA THR A 3 -3.85 24.74 -0.72
C THR A 3 -3.53 24.03 -2.04
N THR A 4 -2.28 23.61 -2.19
CA THR A 4 -1.82 22.85 -3.36
C THR A 4 -2.37 21.43 -3.37
N LEU A 5 -2.38 20.79 -4.53
CA LEU A 5 -2.79 19.38 -4.65
C LEU A 5 -1.93 18.45 -3.78
N ALA A 6 -0.63 18.73 -3.66
CA ALA A 6 0.26 17.96 -2.79
C ALA A 6 -0.13 18.09 -1.32
N GLU A 7 -0.42 19.30 -0.85
CA GLU A 7 -0.89 19.54 0.52
C GLU A 7 -2.25 18.89 0.80
N ILE A 8 -3.16 18.88 -0.18
CA ILE A 8 -4.45 18.18 -0.07
C ILE A 8 -4.23 16.67 0.09
N LYS A 9 -3.37 16.06 -0.74
CA LYS A 9 -3.04 14.63 -0.65
C LYS A 9 -2.44 14.27 0.71
N THR A 10 -1.47 15.05 1.19
CA THR A 10 -0.85 14.82 2.51
C THR A 10 -1.86 14.94 3.63
N LYS A 11 -2.71 15.99 3.63
CA LYS A 11 -3.74 16.18 4.66
C LYS A 11 -4.78 15.04 4.63
N GLY A 12 -5.20 14.62 3.44
CA GLY A 12 -6.11 13.49 3.26
C GLY A 12 -5.54 12.18 3.79
N TRP A 13 -4.29 11.86 3.46
CA TRP A 13 -3.60 10.69 3.99
C TRP A 13 -3.52 10.70 5.52
N VAL A 14 -3.10 11.82 6.11
CA VAL A 14 -3.01 11.95 7.57
C VAL A 14 -4.38 11.76 8.24
N ALA A 15 -5.44 12.31 7.67
CA ALA A 15 -6.79 12.12 8.19
C ALA A 15 -7.25 10.66 8.11
N LEU A 16 -6.98 9.98 6.99
CA LEU A 16 -7.33 8.57 6.81
C LEU A 16 -6.56 7.66 7.78
N VAL A 17 -5.25 7.88 7.94
CA VAL A 17 -4.43 7.10 8.88
C VAL A 17 -4.89 7.30 10.31
N LYS A 18 -5.27 8.54 10.68
CA LYS A 18 -5.78 8.85 12.03
C LYS A 18 -7.05 8.06 12.35
N GLU A 19 -7.96 7.91 11.39
CA GLU A 19 -9.27 7.28 11.62
C GLU A 19 -9.24 5.76 11.41
N LEU A 20 -8.49 5.28 10.42
CA LEU A 20 -8.56 3.89 9.95
C LEU A 20 -7.27 3.08 10.22
N GLY A 21 -6.23 3.73 10.72
CA GLY A 21 -4.87 3.18 10.75
C GLY A 21 -4.29 2.99 9.35
N TYR A 22 -3.00 2.64 9.27
CA TYR A 22 -2.30 2.48 7.98
C TYR A 22 -2.96 1.45 7.06
N SER A 23 -3.37 0.30 7.58
CA SER A 23 -4.00 -0.75 6.75
C SER A 23 -5.37 -0.33 6.22
N GLY A 24 -6.19 0.31 7.04
CA GLY A 24 -7.51 0.79 6.63
C GLY A 24 -7.43 1.95 5.65
N ALA A 25 -6.53 2.90 5.87
CA ALA A 25 -6.27 4.02 4.96
C ALA A 25 -5.84 3.54 3.56
N THR A 26 -4.91 2.60 3.48
CA THR A 26 -4.46 2.03 2.19
C THR A 26 -5.60 1.32 1.46
N LYS A 27 -6.39 0.49 2.16
CA LYS A 27 -7.56 -0.18 1.55
C LYS A 27 -8.58 0.83 1.05
N PHE A 28 -8.84 1.89 1.81
CA PHE A 28 -9.75 2.96 1.41
C PHE A 28 -9.31 3.59 0.08
N ILE A 29 -8.03 3.92 -0.08
CA ILE A 29 -7.50 4.45 -1.35
C ILE A 29 -7.73 3.45 -2.48
N LEU A 30 -7.40 2.17 -2.26
CA LEU A 30 -7.55 1.11 -3.27
C LEU A 30 -9.01 0.82 -3.68
N LEU A 31 -10.01 1.22 -2.88
CA LEU A 31 -11.42 1.11 -3.27
C LEU A 31 -11.82 2.11 -4.36
N TYR A 32 -11.16 3.28 -4.39
CA TYR A 32 -11.53 4.39 -5.26
C TYR A 32 -10.50 4.67 -6.35
N GLU A 33 -9.25 4.28 -6.15
CA GLU A 33 -8.31 4.17 -7.24
C GLU A 33 -8.65 2.91 -8.03
N THR A 34 -9.22 3.09 -9.23
CA THR A 34 -9.20 2.06 -10.26
C THR A 34 -7.73 1.73 -10.52
N GLY A 35 -7.22 0.72 -9.82
CA GLY A 35 -5.87 0.22 -10.05
C GLY A 35 -5.71 -0.11 -11.52
N GLU A 36 -4.65 0.39 -12.14
CA GLU A 36 -4.27 -0.03 -13.48
C GLU A 36 -3.36 -1.26 -13.39
N GLY A 37 -3.58 -2.21 -14.28
CA GLY A 37 -2.79 -3.44 -14.35
C GLY A 37 -3.36 -4.62 -13.55
N ASP A 38 -2.75 -5.78 -13.76
CA ASP A 38 -3.15 -7.04 -13.15
C ASP A 38 -2.24 -7.32 -11.95
N TYR A 39 -2.65 -6.88 -10.75
CA TYR A 39 -1.86 -7.11 -9.53
C TYR A 39 -1.60 -8.60 -9.28
N ALA A 40 -2.48 -9.51 -9.71
CA ALA A 40 -2.25 -10.93 -9.56
C ALA A 40 -1.07 -11.40 -10.43
N LYS A 41 -0.94 -10.87 -11.66
CA LYS A 41 0.25 -11.09 -12.51
C LYS A 41 1.50 -10.43 -11.93
N VAL A 42 1.41 -9.16 -11.54
CA VAL A 42 2.57 -8.42 -10.98
C VAL A 42 3.08 -9.09 -9.71
N ARG A 43 2.19 -9.50 -8.81
CA ARG A 43 2.53 -10.26 -7.61
C ARG A 43 3.25 -11.56 -7.96
N LYS A 44 2.77 -12.32 -8.95
CA LYS A 44 3.44 -13.56 -9.37
C LYS A 44 4.87 -13.29 -9.84
N GLU A 45 5.09 -12.24 -10.63
CA GLU A 45 6.43 -11.88 -11.11
C GLU A 45 7.37 -11.43 -9.98
N ILE A 46 6.89 -10.59 -9.06
CA ILE A 46 7.69 -10.10 -7.93
C ILE A 46 8.14 -11.26 -7.02
N PHE A 47 7.26 -12.22 -6.77
CA PHE A 47 7.51 -13.32 -5.82
C PHE A 47 7.92 -14.63 -6.49
N LYS A 48 8.23 -14.65 -7.79
CA LYS A 48 8.51 -15.89 -8.54
C LYS A 48 9.71 -16.68 -7.99
N ASP A 49 10.68 -15.96 -7.42
CA ASP A 49 11.94 -16.53 -6.91
C ASP A 49 11.97 -16.59 -5.37
N ILE A 50 10.86 -16.27 -4.70
CA ILE A 50 10.78 -16.21 -3.23
C ILE A 50 10.00 -17.41 -2.72
N THR A 51 10.63 -18.23 -1.89
CA THR A 51 9.96 -19.33 -1.20
C THR A 51 9.35 -18.89 0.14
N ILE A 52 8.39 -19.67 0.63
CA ILE A 52 7.84 -19.49 1.99
C ILE A 52 8.96 -19.57 3.04
N ASP A 53 9.94 -20.47 2.84
CA ASP A 53 11.06 -20.64 3.76
C ASP A 53 11.97 -19.40 3.80
N ASP A 54 12.19 -18.74 2.66
CA ASP A 54 12.94 -17.49 2.59
C ASP A 54 12.27 -16.38 3.39
N ILE A 55 10.94 -16.26 3.25
CA ILE A 55 10.13 -15.27 4.00
C ILE A 55 10.21 -15.55 5.50
N ILE A 56 10.05 -16.81 5.92
CA ILE A 56 10.15 -17.20 7.34
C ILE A 56 11.53 -16.89 7.91
N LYS A 57 12.59 -17.12 7.13
CA LYS A 57 13.97 -16.83 7.53
C LYS A 57 14.22 -15.34 7.71
N GLU A 58 13.63 -14.50 6.85
CA GLU A 58 13.74 -13.05 6.93
C GLU A 58 12.97 -12.48 8.14
N ILE A 59 11.75 -12.96 8.38
CA ILE A 59 10.96 -12.59 9.57
C ILE A 59 11.71 -12.94 10.86
N LYS A 60 12.34 -14.11 10.94
CA LYS A 60 13.09 -14.56 12.12
C LYS A 60 14.44 -13.84 12.32
N LYS A 61 14.94 -13.14 11.31
CA LYS A 61 16.15 -12.32 11.40
C LYS A 61 15.88 -10.92 11.96
N GLY A 62 14.62 -10.46 11.91
CA GLY A 62 14.16 -9.19 12.43
C GLY A 62 13.82 -9.23 13.91
#